data_AF-A0A382CJ56-F1
#
_entry.id   AF-A0A382CJ56-F1
#
_cell.length_a   1.000
_cell.length_b   1.000
_cell.length_c   1.000
_cell.angle_alpha   90.00
_cell.angle_beta   90.00
_cell.angle_gamma   90.00
#
_symmetry.space_group_name_H-M   'P 1'
#
loop_
_entity.id
_entity.type
_entity.pdbx_description
1 polymer ?
#
loop_
_entity_poly.entity_id
_entity_poly.type
_entity_poly.pdbx_seq_one_letter_code
_entity_poly.pdbx_strand_id
1 'polypeptide(L)' 'TCLAGDIFGEYRFPDPLKVGDQVVFNNAGSYTLTKAHVFNGIGLPSVYALTGQGEFVLKSRFTFDQYAARWGTGPQAAS' A
#
# COMPACT_ATOMS: atom_id res chain seq x y z
N THR A 1 -2.47 -10.27 3.79
CA THR A 1 -3.16 -11.11 2.78
C THR A 1 -3.59 -12.41 3.43
N CYS A 2 -4.22 -13.32 2.70
CA CYS A 2 -4.68 -14.61 3.25
C CYS A 2 -3.59 -15.70 3.25
N LEU A 3 -2.36 -15.37 2.85
CA LEU A 3 -1.25 -16.31 2.82
C LEU A 3 -0.66 -16.50 4.21
N ALA A 4 -0.38 -17.74 4.59
CA ALA A 4 0.24 -18.08 5.87
C ALA A 4 1.64 -17.46 6.05
N GLY A 5 2.35 -17.22 4.95
CA GLY A 5 3.69 -16.59 4.96
C GLY A 5 3.68 -15.06 4.85
N ASP A 6 2.51 -14.41 4.90
CA ASP A 6 2.44 -12.94 4.82
C ASP A 6 2.73 -12.31 6.19
N ILE A 7 4.01 -12.34 6.56
CA ILE A 7 4.55 -11.91 7.85
C ILE A 7 5.69 -10.92 7.57
N PHE A 8 5.58 -9.69 8.07
CA PHE A 8 6.64 -8.68 7.93
C PHE A 8 7.89 -9.00 8.76
N GLY A 9 7.72 -9.70 9.89
CA GLY A 9 8.79 -10.09 10.80
C GLY A 9 8.36 -10.05 12.27
N GLU A 10 9.32 -10.22 13.17
CA GLU A 10 9.14 -10.09 14.61
C GLU A 10 9.76 -8.78 15.12
N TYR A 11 9.00 -8.03 15.92
CA TYR A 11 9.38 -6.69 16.39
C TYR A 11 9.01 -6.50 17.86
N ARG A 12 9.66 -5.54 18.51
CA ARG A 12 9.37 -5.15 19.90
C ARG A 12 8.96 -3.68 19.97
N PHE A 13 7.89 -3.41 20.71
CA PHE A 13 7.38 -2.08 20.99
C PHE A 13 7.45 -1.79 22.51
N PRO A 14 7.59 -0.52 22.92
CA PRO A 14 7.57 -0.15 24.34
C PRO A 14 6.26 -0.53 25.04
N ASP A 15 5.14 -0.35 24.33
CA ASP A 15 3.78 -0.65 24.80
C ASP A 15 3.06 -1.59 23.81
N PRO A 16 2.04 -2.35 24.23
CA PRO A 16 1.23 -3.17 23.33
C PRO A 16 0.51 -2.32 22.28
N LEU A 17 0.56 -2.74 21.02
CA LEU A 17 -0.13 -2.09 19.91
C LEU A 17 -1.65 -2.17 20.05
N LYS A 18 -2.32 -1.11 19.62
CA LYS A 18 -3.78 -0.99 19.57
C LYS A 18 -4.24 -0.71 18.14
N VAL A 19 -5.49 -1.05 17.85
CA VAL A 19 -6.11 -0.72 16.57
C VAL A 19 -6.10 0.79 16.37
N GLY A 20 -5.54 1.25 15.25
CA GLY A 20 -5.37 2.66 14.92
C GLY A 20 -3.95 3.18 15.11
N ASP A 21 -3.06 2.44 15.77
CA ASP A 21 -1.65 2.84 15.93
C ASP A 21 -0.93 2.84 14.57
N GLN A 22 -0.02 3.80 14.40
CA GLN A 22 0.82 3.89 13.22
C GLN A 22 2.10 3.05 13.40
N VAL A 23 2.34 2.13 12.46
CA VAL A 23 3.60 1.38 12.36
C VAL A 23 4.39 1.87 11.15
N VAL A 24 5.68 2.18 11.36
CA VAL A 24 6.57 2.72 10.32
C VAL A 24 7.62 1.68 9.95
N PHE A 25 7.57 1.22 8.70
CA PHE A 25 8.61 0.36 8.12
C PHE A 25 9.67 1.24 7.45
N ASN A 26 10.86 1.29 8.06
CA ASN A 26 11.98 2.05 7.52
C ASN A 26 12.61 1.34 6.32
N ASN A 27 13.30 2.12 5.48
CA ASN A 27 14.05 1.63 4.31
C ASN A 27 13.20 0.89 3.26
N ALA A 28 11.90 1.17 3.18
CA ALA A 28 10.98 0.66 2.15
C ALA A 28 10.99 1.50 0.86
N GLY A 29 12.17 1.84 0.36
CA GLY A 29 12.36 2.71 -0.80
C GLY A 29 12.57 1.92 -2.10
N SER A 30 13.84 1.85 -2.51
CA SER A 30 14.26 1.15 -3.74
C SER A 30 13.76 -0.29 -3.77
N TYR A 31 13.30 -0.73 -4.94
CA TYR A 31 12.79 -2.08 -5.20
C TYR A 31 11.49 -2.48 -4.47
N THR A 32 10.90 -1.60 -3.66
CA THR A 32 9.57 -1.84 -3.06
C THR A 32 8.46 -1.48 -4.04
N LEU A 33 8.30 -0.18 -4.35
CA LEU A 33 7.19 0.29 -5.20
C LEU A 33 7.28 -0.21 -6.65
N THR A 34 8.50 -0.35 -7.20
CA THR A 34 8.69 -0.81 -8.59
C THR A 34 8.35 -2.29 -8.80
N LYS A 35 8.23 -3.06 -7.72
CA LYS A 35 7.83 -4.48 -7.72
C LYS A 35 6.48 -4.73 -7.04
N ALA A 36 5.81 -3.66 -6.61
CA ALA A 36 4.52 -3.76 -5.96
C ALA A 36 3.43 -4.22 -6.93
N HIS A 37 2.45 -4.95 -6.41
CA HIS A 37 1.36 -5.55 -7.17
C HIS A 37 0.12 -5.65 -6.27
N VAL A 38 -1.06 -5.86 -6.86
CA VAL A 38 -2.35 -5.84 -6.14
C VAL A 38 -2.85 -7.25 -5.79
N PHE A 39 -1.96 -8.07 -5.24
CA PHE A 39 -2.32 -9.43 -4.83
C PHE A 39 -3.51 -9.41 -3.87
N ASN A 40 -4.43 -10.36 -4.03
CA ASN A 40 -5.73 -10.42 -3.33
C ASN A 40 -6.59 -9.14 -3.44
N GLY A 41 -6.38 -8.31 -4.48
CA GLY A 41 -7.14 -7.07 -4.66
C GLY A 41 -6.79 -5.97 -3.66
N ILE A 42 -5.72 -6.13 -2.87
CA ILE A 42 -5.23 -5.10 -1.97
C ILE A 42 -4.62 -3.97 -2.82
N GLY A 43 -5.12 -2.75 -2.64
CA GLY A 43 -4.66 -1.59 -3.40
C GLY A 43 -3.20 -1.22 -3.10
N LEU A 44 -2.53 -0.61 -4.09
CA LEU A 44 -1.17 -0.10 -3.89
C LEU A 44 -1.16 1.04 -2.85
N PRO A 45 -0.08 1.18 -2.05
CA PRO A 45 0.03 2.29 -1.11
C PRO A 45 0.01 3.63 -1.84
N SER A 46 -0.58 4.65 -1.20
CA SER A 46 -0.49 6.01 -1.70
C SER A 46 0.93 6.53 -1.54
N VAL A 47 1.41 7.28 -2.53
CA VAL A 47 2.76 7.86 -2.54
C VAL A 47 2.66 9.32 -2.21
N TYR A 48 3.42 9.76 -1.20
CA TYR A 48 3.52 11.15 -0.79
C TYR A 48 4.97 11.62 -0.93
N ALA A 49 5.16 12.90 -1.23
CA ALA A 49 6.43 13.58 -1.04
C ALA A 49 6.36 14.41 0.25
N LEU A 50 7.38 14.31 1.09
CA LEU A 50 7.57 15.21 2.23
C LEU A 50 8.35 16.44 1.75
N THR A 51 7.77 17.63 1.91
CA THR A 51 8.43 18.89 1.54
C THR A 51 9.47 19.30 2.59
N GLY A 52 10.34 20.26 2.25
CA GLY A 52 11.28 20.83 3.21
C GLY A 52 10.61 21.53 4.39
N GLN A 53 9.33 21.91 4.24
CA GLN A 53 8.47 22.51 5.25
C GLN A 53 7.73 21.47 6.12
N GLY A 54 7.94 20.17 5.87
CA GLY A 54 7.31 19.10 6.63
C GLY A 54 5.90 18.73 6.19
N GLU A 55 5.46 19.17 5.01
CA GLU A 55 4.12 18.87 4.49
C GLU A 55 4.14 17.61 3.63
N PHE A 56 3.11 16.77 3.77
CA PHE A 56 2.89 15.63 2.89
C PHE A 56 2.08 16.03 1.67
N VAL A 57 2.69 15.97 0.49
CA VAL A 57 2.03 16.22 -0.79
C VAL A 57 1.73 14.89 -1.47
N LEU A 58 0.45 14.59 -1.68
CA LEU A 58 0.02 13.39 -2.41
C LEU A 58 0.55 13.43 -3.85
N LYS A 59 1.23 12.36 -4.27
CA LYS A 59 1.77 12.18 -5.63
C LYS A 59 1.02 11.14 -6.43
N SER A 60 0.55 10.08 -5.79
CA SER A 60 -0.24 9.04 -6.43
C SER A 60 -1.14 8.33 -5.43
N ARG A 61 -2.36 7.99 -5.86
CA ARG A 61 -3.33 7.20 -5.11
C ARG A 61 -3.90 6.13 -6.02
N PHE A 62 -3.87 4.90 -5.57
CA PHE A 62 -4.50 3.79 -6.27
C PHE A 62 -6.01 3.82 -6.10
N THR A 63 -6.76 3.55 -7.18
CA THR A 63 -8.23 3.55 -7.16
C THR A 63 -8.82 2.21 -7.59
N PHE A 64 -10.09 2.00 -7.27
CA PHE A 64 -10.84 0.84 -7.74
C PHE A 64 -10.93 0.80 -9.27
N ASP A 65 -11.13 1.92 -9.94
CA ASP A 65 -11.22 1.97 -11.40
C ASP A 65 -9.91 1.49 -12.07
N GLN A 66 -8.75 1.83 -11.47
CA GLN A 66 -7.46 1.32 -11.92
C GLN A 66 -7.32 -0.19 -11.73
N TYR A 67 -7.93 -0.74 -10.69
CA TYR A 67 -8.05 -2.19 -10.53
C TYR A 67 -8.93 -2.78 -11.63
N ALA A 68 -10.17 -2.31 -11.75
CA ALA A 68 -11.15 -2.84 -12.70
C ALA A 68 -10.66 -2.78 -14.16
N ALA A 69 -9.95 -1.71 -14.54
CA ALA A 69 -9.37 -1.55 -15.87
C ALA A 69 -8.26 -2.56 -16.19
N ARG A 70 -7.51 -3.05 -15.18
CA ARG A 70 -6.42 -4.02 -15.38
C ARG A 70 -6.92 -5.46 -15.47
N TRP A 71 -8.01 -5.79 -14.79
CA TRP A 71 -8.55 -7.16 -14.70
C TRP A 71 -9.92 -7.34 -15.36
N GLY A 72 -10.38 -6.36 -16.14
CA GLY A 72 -11.58 -6.51 -16.99
C GLY A 72 -12.89 -6.66 -16.20
N THR A 73 -13.01 -6.03 -15.03
CA THR A 73 -14.28 -5.96 -14.28
C THR A 73 -14.95 -4.59 -14.37
N GLY A 74 -14.42 -3.70 -15.22
CA GLY A 74 -15.00 -2.39 -15.48
C GLY A 74 -16.26 -2.46 -16.36
N PRO A 75 -17.08 -1.40 -16.41
CA PRO A 75 -18.32 -1.37 -17.18
C PRO A 75 -18.17 -1.66 -18.69
N GLN A 76 -16.95 -1.59 -19.25
CA GLN A 76 -16.65 -1.93 -20.65
C GLN A 76 -16.40 -3.42 -20.91
N ALA A 77 -16.28 -4.26 -19.88
CA ALA A 77 -16.05 -5.70 -20.05
C ALA A 77 -17.33 -6.50 -20.35
N ALA A 78 -18.49 -5.83 -20.36
CA ALA A 78 -19.80 -6.41 -20.65
C ALA A 78 -20.30 -6.16 -22.09
N SER A 79 -19.44 -5.69 -23.00
CA SER A 79 -19.74 -5.54 -24.43
C SER A 79 -19.00 -6.56 -25.29
#